data_AF-X1Q7G4-F1
#
_entry.id   AF-X1Q7G4-F1
#
_cell.length_a   1.000
_cell.length_b   1.000
_cell.length_c   1.000
_cell.angle_alpha   90.00
_cell.angle_beta   90.00
_cell.angle_gamma   90.00
#
_symmetry.space_group_name_H-M   'P 1'
#
loop_
_entity.id
_entity.type
_entity.pdbx_description
1 polymer ?
#
loop_
_entity_poly.entity_id
_entity_poly.type
_entity_poly.pdbx_seq_one_letter_code
_entity_poly.pdbx_strand_id
1 'polypeptide(L)'
;TLRCKDILDRQQSGTRLTLNIAPFVPKASTPFQWLPMASLQTLNRRLSLLKNNLSPKGIKLKSESPAWSQVQGVLARGDARVAEVLANIEEVTLAGWRRAVGKCHLDIDFYALRWNVSQKLPWAVIDSGIKPLYLEGELNKALS
;
A
#
# COMPACT_ATOMS: atom_id res chain seq x y z
N THR A 1 14.78 16.20 -3.14
CA THR A 1 14.19 16.26 -4.50
C THR A 1 14.29 17.64 -5.14
N LEU A 2 13.80 18.71 -4.51
CA LEU A 2 13.86 20.06 -5.09
C LEU A 2 15.30 20.56 -5.32
N ARG A 3 16.18 20.40 -4.33
CA ARG A 3 17.61 20.71 -4.48
C ARG A 3 18.27 19.99 -5.67
N CYS A 4 17.90 18.74 -5.94
CA CYS A 4 18.40 18.00 -7.10
C CYS A 4 17.90 18.63 -8.41
N LYS A 5 16.63 19.04 -8.46
CA LYS A 5 16.09 19.75 -9.63
C LYS A 5 16.80 21.08 -9.88
N ASP A 6 17.04 21.86 -8.82
CA ASP A 6 17.74 23.14 -8.93
C ASP A 6 19.17 22.97 -9.47
N ILE A 7 19.87 21.90 -9.06
CA ILE A 7 21.20 21.56 -9.60
C ILE A 7 21.11 21.22 -11.09
N LEU A 8 20.16 20.37 -11.48
CA LEU A 8 19.98 19.96 -12.88
C LEU A 8 19.63 21.14 -13.79
N ASP A 9 18.79 22.06 -13.31
CA ASP A 9 18.40 23.27 -14.06
C ASP A 9 19.58 24.20 -14.28
N ARG A 10 20.42 24.40 -13.25
CA ARG A 10 21.65 25.20 -13.37
C ARG A 10 22.65 24.59 -14.36
N GLN A 11 22.73 23.26 -14.41
CA GLN A 11 23.63 22.55 -15.32
C GLN A 11 23.10 22.47 -16.76
N GLN A 12 21.85 22.90 -17.02
CA GLN A 12 21.19 22.81 -18.33
C GLN A 12 21.29 21.43 -18.98
N SER A 13 21.33 20.37 -18.17
CA SER A 13 21.73 19.03 -18.62
C SER A 13 20.66 18.30 -19.46
N GLY A 14 19.50 18.91 -19.70
CA GLY A 14 18.36 18.29 -20.38
C GLY A 14 17.74 17.10 -19.63
N THR A 15 18.22 16.81 -18.41
CA THR A 15 17.86 15.62 -17.65
C THR A 15 16.44 15.72 -17.08
N ARG A 16 15.64 14.66 -17.25
CA ARG A 16 14.27 14.58 -16.75
C ARG A 16 14.22 13.89 -15.39
N LEU A 17 13.68 14.55 -14.38
CA LEU A 17 13.45 13.95 -13.06
C LEU A 17 12.07 13.29 -12.98
N THR A 18 12.04 11.99 -12.67
CA THR A 18 10.80 11.26 -12.40
C THR A 18 10.78 10.75 -10.96
N LEU A 19 9.69 11.01 -10.25
CA LEU A 19 9.43 10.50 -8.91
C LEU A 19 8.35 9.40 -8.98
N ASN A 20 8.68 8.21 -8.51
CA ASN A 20 7.74 7.09 -8.39
C ASN A 20 7.23 7.02 -6.95
N ILE A 21 5.91 6.98 -6.76
CA ILE A 21 5.27 6.95 -5.43
C ILE A 21 4.28 5.80 -5.36
N ALA A 22 4.42 4.95 -4.35
CA ALA A 22 3.45 3.92 -4.04
C ALA A 22 2.82 4.20 -2.66
N PRO A 23 1.49 4.03 -2.51
CA PRO A 23 0.88 3.94 -1.20
C PRO A 23 1.52 2.83 -0.37
N PHE A 24 1.62 3.05 0.95
CA PHE A 24 2.07 2.02 1.87
C PHE A 24 1.05 0.86 1.91
N VAL A 25 1.53 -0.36 1.71
CA VAL A 25 0.74 -1.60 1.77
C VAL A 25 1.38 -2.54 2.79
N PRO A 26 0.77 -2.78 3.96
CA PRO A 26 1.29 -3.71 4.95
C PRO A 26 1.23 -5.15 4.39
N LYS A 27 2.27 -5.94 4.68
CA LYS A 27 2.42 -7.30 4.15
C LYS A 27 2.55 -8.29 5.30
N ALA A 28 1.96 -9.47 5.14
CA ALA A 28 2.17 -10.59 6.06
C ALA A 28 3.66 -10.87 6.29
N SER A 29 4.01 -11.25 7.53
CA SER A 29 5.37 -11.61 7.96
C SER A 29 6.41 -10.49 7.80
N THR A 30 5.97 -9.23 7.78
CA THR A 30 6.85 -8.04 7.80
C THR A 30 6.68 -7.26 9.10
N PRO A 31 7.66 -6.44 9.53
CA PRO A 31 7.53 -5.63 10.73
C PRO A 31 6.32 -4.69 10.70
N PHE A 32 5.89 -4.26 9.51
CA PHE A 32 4.77 -3.34 9.36
C PHE A 32 3.40 -4.01 9.18
N GLN A 33 3.31 -5.34 9.36
CA GLN A 33 2.09 -6.11 9.11
C GLN A 33 0.87 -5.65 9.93
N TRP A 34 1.13 -5.06 11.10
CA TRP A 34 0.10 -4.55 12.02
C TRP A 34 -0.33 -3.10 11.74
N LEU A 35 0.40 -2.38 10.88
CA LEU A 35 0.10 -0.98 10.60
C LEU A 35 -1.12 -0.84 9.68
N PRO A 36 -1.89 0.26 9.81
CA PRO A 36 -3.00 0.53 8.91
C PRO A 36 -2.53 1.03 7.56
N MET A 37 -3.38 0.89 6.56
CA MET A 37 -3.29 1.69 5.34
C MET A 37 -3.96 3.05 5.55
N ALA A 38 -3.47 4.08 4.87
CA ALA A 38 -4.20 5.34 4.80
C ALA A 38 -5.46 5.18 3.95
N SER A 39 -6.54 5.90 4.29
CA SER A 39 -7.78 5.85 3.52
C SER A 39 -7.58 6.28 2.06
N LEU A 40 -8.41 5.75 1.16
CA LEU A 40 -8.39 6.09 -0.26
C LEU A 40 -8.48 7.61 -0.47
N GLN A 41 -9.33 8.29 0.30
CA GLN A 41 -9.46 9.75 0.29
C GLN A 41 -8.14 10.45 0.67
N THR A 42 -7.47 9.98 1.72
CA THR A 42 -6.19 10.53 2.18
C THR A 42 -5.10 10.33 1.13
N LEU A 43 -5.02 9.13 0.55
CA LEU A 43 -4.05 8.80 -0.50
C LEU A 43 -4.24 9.67 -1.73
N ASN A 44 -5.48 9.78 -2.23
CA ASN A 44 -5.81 10.62 -3.38
C ASN A 44 -5.47 12.10 -3.13
N ARG A 45 -5.81 12.63 -1.94
CA ARG A 45 -5.48 14.00 -1.55
C ARG A 45 -3.97 14.24 -1.54
N ARG A 46 -3.19 13.35 -0.91
CA ARG A 46 -1.73 13.47 -0.84
C ARG A 46 -1.07 13.39 -2.22
N LEU A 47 -1.51 12.46 -3.07
CA LEU A 47 -1.01 12.35 -4.44
C LEU A 47 -1.35 13.58 -5.28
N SER A 48 -2.56 14.13 -5.13
CA SER A 48 -2.95 15.38 -5.80
C SER A 48 -2.05 16.55 -5.37
N LEU A 49 -1.81 16.70 -4.06
CA LEU A 49 -0.89 17.71 -3.53
C LEU A 49 0.52 17.57 -4.13
N LEU A 50 1.06 16.35 -4.18
CA LEU A 50 2.38 16.10 -4.75
C LEU A 50 2.42 16.44 -6.24
N LYS A 51 1.40 16.01 -7.00
CA LYS A 51 1.31 16.29 -8.43
C LYS A 51 1.26 17.80 -8.70
N ASN A 52 0.42 18.53 -7.97
CA ASN A 52 0.21 19.97 -8.14
C ASN A 52 1.45 20.79 -7.77
N ASN A 53 2.25 20.33 -6.80
CA ASN A 53 3.46 21.06 -6.38
C ASN A 53 4.73 20.70 -7.19
N LEU A 54 4.81 19.48 -7.72
CA LEU A 54 6.01 18.97 -8.40
C LEU A 54 5.94 19.11 -9.93
N SER A 55 4.76 18.95 -10.52
CA SER A 55 4.61 19.01 -11.99
C SER A 55 4.98 20.40 -12.55
N PRO A 56 4.58 21.54 -11.93
CA PRO A 56 5.01 22.87 -12.39
C PRO A 56 6.53 23.09 -12.30
N LYS A 57 7.23 22.29 -11.48
CA LYS A 57 8.70 22.34 -11.36
C LYS A 57 9.40 21.42 -12.37
N GLY A 58 8.67 20.86 -13.34
CA GLY A 58 9.23 19.95 -14.35
C GLY A 58 9.59 18.56 -13.81
N ILE A 59 9.03 18.17 -12.65
CA ILE A 59 9.24 16.85 -12.05
C ILE A 59 8.06 15.96 -12.42
N LYS A 60 8.30 14.89 -13.18
CA LYS A 60 7.27 13.93 -13.55
C LYS A 60 6.92 13.05 -12.36
N LEU A 61 5.65 12.97 -12.02
CA LEU A 61 5.15 12.04 -11.00
C LEU A 61 4.58 10.79 -11.67
N LYS A 62 5.01 9.62 -11.21
CA LYS A 62 4.33 8.34 -11.46
C LYS A 62 3.84 7.82 -10.13
N SER A 63 2.59 7.37 -10.06
CA SER A 63 2.03 6.81 -8.84
C SER A 63 1.29 5.51 -9.11
N GLU A 64 1.42 4.57 -8.19
CA GLU A 64 0.50 3.43 -8.15
C GLU A 64 -0.92 3.91 -7.82
N SER A 65 -1.92 3.19 -8.34
CA SER A 65 -3.32 3.53 -8.10
C SER A 65 -3.71 3.24 -6.66
N PRO A 66 -4.17 4.23 -5.89
CA PRO A 66 -4.63 4.01 -4.52
C PRO A 66 -5.72 2.93 -4.38
N ALA A 67 -6.61 2.82 -5.37
CA ALA A 67 -7.64 1.78 -5.38
C ALA A 67 -7.04 0.38 -5.57
N TRP A 68 -6.04 0.23 -6.46
CA TRP A 68 -5.33 -1.03 -6.60
C TRP A 68 -4.46 -1.35 -5.38
N SER A 69 -3.87 -0.35 -4.73
CA SER A 69 -3.14 -0.57 -3.49
C SER A 69 -4.04 -1.11 -2.38
N GLN A 70 -5.31 -0.69 -2.29
CA GLN A 70 -6.28 -1.28 -1.34
C GLN A 70 -6.48 -2.78 -1.64
N VAL A 71 -6.68 -3.15 -2.90
CA VAL A 71 -6.76 -4.56 -3.32
C VAL A 71 -5.49 -5.32 -2.91
N GLN A 72 -4.31 -4.75 -3.17
CA GLN A 72 -3.03 -5.36 -2.75
C GLN A 72 -2.94 -5.53 -1.23
N GLY A 73 -3.51 -4.61 -0.44
CA GLY A 73 -3.56 -4.72 1.02
C GLY A 73 -4.43 -5.86 1.49
N VAL A 74 -5.62 -6.00 0.90
CA VAL A 74 -6.52 -7.14 1.16
C VAL A 74 -5.85 -8.45 0.82
N LEU A 75 -5.22 -8.55 -0.35
CA LEU A 75 -4.54 -9.79 -0.76
C LEU A 75 -3.31 -10.08 0.10
N ALA A 76 -2.55 -9.06 0.49
CA ALA A 76 -1.35 -9.24 1.27
C ALA A 76 -1.58 -9.58 2.76
N ARG A 77 -2.78 -9.28 3.26
CA ARG A 77 -3.19 -9.57 4.64
C ARG A 77 -4.41 -10.50 4.71
N GLY A 78 -4.78 -11.10 3.59
CA GLY A 78 -6.00 -11.86 3.42
C GLY A 78 -6.03 -13.12 4.27
N ASP A 79 -7.24 -13.55 4.59
CA ASP A 79 -7.49 -14.87 5.17
C ASP A 79 -8.27 -15.76 4.20
N ALA A 80 -8.71 -16.94 4.66
CA ALA A 80 -9.42 -17.90 3.84
C ALA A 80 -10.69 -17.32 3.17
N ARG A 81 -11.32 -16.28 3.75
CA ARG A 81 -12.51 -15.63 3.17
C ARG A 81 -12.19 -14.90 1.87
N VAL A 82 -10.94 -14.45 1.69
CA VAL A 82 -10.50 -13.80 0.45
C VAL A 82 -10.46 -14.82 -0.71
N ALA A 83 -10.29 -16.11 -0.43
CA ALA A 83 -10.30 -17.14 -1.47
C ALA A 83 -11.65 -17.21 -2.20
N GLU A 84 -12.76 -17.05 -1.48
CA GLU A 84 -14.10 -17.03 -2.07
C GLU A 84 -14.29 -15.83 -3.00
N VAL A 85 -13.80 -14.65 -2.59
CA VAL A 85 -13.79 -13.46 -3.44
C VAL A 85 -13.01 -13.73 -4.72
N LEU A 86 -11.79 -14.27 -4.61
CA LEU A 86 -10.94 -14.57 -5.76
C LEU A 86 -11.60 -15.56 -6.74
N ALA A 87 -12.28 -16.59 -6.22
CA ALA A 87 -13.01 -17.56 -7.03
C ALA A 87 -14.21 -16.96 -7.79
N ASN A 88 -14.75 -15.83 -7.31
CA ASN A 88 -15.88 -15.13 -7.92
C ASN A 88 -15.47 -13.98 -8.86
N ILE A 89 -14.17 -13.76 -9.10
CA ILE A 89 -13.69 -12.72 -10.03
C ILE A 89 -13.83 -13.22 -11.47
N GLU A 90 -14.78 -12.63 -12.20
CA GLU A 90 -14.97 -12.89 -13.64
C GLU A 90 -13.99 -12.08 -14.51
N GLU A 91 -13.59 -10.88 -14.06
CA GLU A 91 -12.70 -9.98 -14.78
C GLU A 91 -11.72 -9.31 -13.81
N VAL A 92 -10.42 -9.30 -14.13
CA VAL A 92 -9.37 -8.69 -13.31
C VAL A 92 -9.37 -7.16 -13.47
N THR A 93 -10.44 -6.54 -12.99
CA THR A 93 -10.64 -5.08 -12.97
C THR A 93 -11.10 -4.64 -11.58
N LEU A 94 -10.98 -3.34 -11.26
CA LEU A 94 -11.52 -2.82 -10.00
C LEU A 94 -13.04 -3.01 -9.89
N ALA A 95 -13.76 -2.98 -11.01
CA ALA A 95 -15.20 -3.24 -11.03
C ALA A 95 -15.50 -4.73 -10.78
N GLY A 96 -14.77 -5.63 -11.45
CA GLY A 96 -14.89 -7.08 -11.23
C GLY A 96 -14.57 -7.47 -9.78
N TRP A 97 -13.48 -6.92 -9.21
CA TRP A 97 -13.14 -7.07 -7.80
C TRP A 97 -14.28 -6.63 -6.87
N ARG A 98 -14.83 -5.42 -7.05
CA ARG A 98 -15.93 -4.92 -6.20
C ARG A 98 -17.19 -5.78 -6.31
N ARG A 99 -17.51 -6.26 -7.51
CA ARG A 99 -18.65 -7.19 -7.71
C ARG A 99 -18.43 -8.48 -6.94
N ALA A 100 -17.25 -9.10 -7.04
CA ALA A 100 -16.92 -10.33 -6.34
C ALA A 100 -16.94 -10.15 -4.81
N VAL A 101 -16.34 -9.08 -4.30
CA VAL A 101 -16.39 -8.72 -2.87
C VAL A 101 -17.84 -8.55 -2.39
N GLY A 102 -18.67 -7.86 -3.16
CA GLY A 102 -20.08 -7.65 -2.85
C GLY A 102 -20.89 -8.94 -2.82
N LYS A 103 -20.66 -9.86 -3.77
CA LYS A 103 -21.30 -11.19 -3.80
C LYS A 103 -20.96 -12.03 -2.56
N CYS A 104 -19.73 -11.95 -2.07
CA CYS A 104 -19.26 -12.69 -0.89
C CYS A 104 -19.54 -11.97 0.44
N HIS A 105 -20.15 -10.78 0.42
CA HIS A 105 -20.41 -9.95 1.61
C HIS A 105 -19.17 -9.73 2.50
N LEU A 106 -17.98 -9.63 1.90
CA LEU A 106 -16.73 -9.47 2.65
C LEU A 106 -16.46 -7.99 2.95
N ASP A 107 -16.32 -7.65 4.23
CA ASP A 107 -15.75 -6.35 4.63
C ASP A 107 -14.25 -6.34 4.36
N ILE A 108 -13.86 -5.73 3.25
CA ILE A 108 -12.45 -5.62 2.86
C ILE A 108 -11.70 -4.53 3.63
N ASP A 109 -12.38 -3.56 4.25
CA ASP A 109 -11.73 -2.49 4.98
C ASP A 109 -11.11 -3.00 6.29
N PHE A 110 -11.62 -4.11 6.82
CA PHE A 110 -11.00 -4.88 7.91
C PHE A 110 -9.49 -5.13 7.67
N TYR A 111 -9.10 -5.48 6.44
CA TYR A 111 -7.71 -5.73 6.06
C TYR A 111 -6.88 -4.48 5.84
N ALA A 112 -7.44 -3.28 5.98
CA ALA A 112 -6.74 -2.01 5.92
C ALA A 112 -6.53 -1.37 7.31
N LEU A 113 -7.16 -1.92 8.36
CA LEU A 113 -7.08 -1.40 9.71
C LEU A 113 -5.73 -1.66 10.38
N ARG A 114 -5.54 -0.99 11.53
CA ARG A 114 -4.46 -1.28 12.48
C ARG A 114 -4.84 -2.51 13.28
N TRP A 115 -3.86 -3.37 13.51
CA TRP A 115 -4.00 -4.58 14.28
C TRP A 115 -3.11 -4.54 15.52
N ASN A 116 -3.48 -5.28 16.57
CA ASN A 116 -2.65 -5.37 17.77
C ASN A 116 -1.50 -6.35 17.51
N VAL A 117 -0.30 -6.03 18.00
CA VAL A 117 0.87 -6.93 17.93
C VAL A 117 0.62 -8.28 18.63
N SER A 118 -0.23 -8.30 19.66
CA SER A 118 -0.56 -9.51 20.43
C SER A 118 -1.69 -10.35 19.82
N GLN A 119 -2.37 -9.88 18.78
CA GLN A 119 -3.50 -10.62 18.20
C GLN A 119 -3.01 -11.78 17.33
N LYS A 120 -3.82 -12.84 17.22
CA LYS A 120 -3.56 -13.93 16.28
C LYS A 120 -3.83 -13.46 14.84
N LEU A 121 -2.81 -13.52 13.99
CA LEU A 121 -2.89 -13.10 12.59
C LEU A 121 -3.33 -14.25 11.67
N PRO A 122 -4.03 -13.98 10.55
CA PRO A 122 -4.54 -15.04 9.67
C PRO A 122 -3.48 -15.98 9.12
N TRP A 123 -2.31 -15.45 8.76
CA TRP A 123 -1.18 -16.22 8.23
C TRP A 123 -0.30 -16.85 9.31
N ALA A 124 -0.65 -16.74 10.60
CA ALA A 124 0.11 -17.36 11.69
C ALA A 124 0.10 -18.90 11.62
N VAL A 125 -0.74 -19.50 10.76
CA VAL A 125 -0.74 -20.94 10.46
C VAL A 125 0.45 -21.35 9.58
N ILE A 126 1.13 -20.40 8.95
CA ILE A 126 2.29 -20.63 8.07
C ILE A 126 3.56 -20.36 8.89
N ASP A 127 4.45 -21.34 8.97
CA ASP A 127 5.78 -21.11 9.50
C ASP A 127 6.63 -20.34 8.48
N SER A 128 6.99 -19.11 8.84
CA SER A 128 7.83 -18.23 8.02
C SER A 128 9.31 -18.30 8.41
N GLY A 129 9.67 -19.04 9.46
CA GLY A 129 11.00 -19.03 10.06
C GLY A 129 11.32 -17.76 10.86
N ILE A 130 10.43 -16.76 10.88
CA ILE A 130 10.62 -15.50 11.59
C ILE A 130 9.80 -15.49 12.89
N LYS A 131 10.47 -15.19 14.00
CA LYS A 131 9.81 -15.08 15.31
C LYS A 131 8.94 -13.82 15.39
N PRO A 132 7.68 -13.88 15.86
CA PRO A 132 6.83 -12.70 16.00
C PRO A 132 7.46 -11.57 16.83
N LEU A 133 8.17 -11.92 17.92
CA LEU A 133 8.89 -10.95 18.77
C LEU A 133 10.00 -10.20 18.02
N TYR A 134 10.62 -10.83 17.03
CA TYR A 134 11.61 -10.15 16.18
C TYR A 134 10.95 -9.08 15.33
N LEU A 135 9.82 -9.41 14.68
CA LEU A 135 9.05 -8.45 13.87
C LEU A 135 8.54 -7.27 14.70
N GLU A 136 8.10 -7.53 15.94
CA GLU A 136 7.68 -6.48 16.88
C GLU A 136 8.87 -5.57 17.26
N GLY A 137 10.03 -6.15 17.56
CA GLY A 137 11.25 -5.38 17.83
C GLY A 137 11.67 -4.49 16.66
N GLU A 138 11.61 -5.00 15.43
CA GLU A 138 11.90 -4.22 14.23
C GLU A 138 10.87 -3.13 13.97
N LEU A 139 9.58 -3.39 14.27
CA LEU A 139 8.54 -2.36 14.19
C LEU A 139 8.84 -1.21 15.17
N ASN A 140 9.19 -1.54 16.42
CA ASN A 140 9.45 -0.53 17.44
C ASN A 140 10.66 0.35 17.08
N LYS A 141 11.73 -0.24 16.54
CA LYS A 141 12.90 0.51 16.02
C LYS A 141 12.56 1.42 14.85
N ALA A 142 11.61 1.03 14.00
CA ALA A 142 11.20 1.84 12.85
C ALA A 142 10.28 3.01 13.25
N LEU A 143 9.64 2.94 14.42
CA LEU A 143 8.72 3.96 14.93
C LEU A 143 9.35 4.91 15.96
N SER A 144 10.52 4.58 16.51
CA SER A 144 11.33 5.45 17.38
C SER A 144 12.04 6.53 16.59
#